data_AF-A0A6M0J898-F1
#
_entry.id   AF-A0A6M0J898-F1
#
_cell.length_a   1.000
_cell.length_b   1.000
_cell.length_c   1.000
_cell.angle_alpha   90.00
_cell.angle_beta   90.00
_cell.angle_gamma   90.00
#
_symmetry.space_group_name_H-M   'P 1'
#
loop_
_entity.id
_entity.type
_entity.pdbx_description
1 polymer ?
#
loop_
_entity_poly.entity_id
_entity_poly.type
_entity_poly.pdbx_seq_one_letter_code
_entity_poly.pdbx_strand_id
1 'polypeptide(L)'
;MPLRKRTSRVLENAELRFAGLKAIDANLDLGNTCNLKVLTEVIEQLRSKLEAHNTALSTIDSSKVEIEELEQTLGTFSEKMLMGIGFKYGKDSREYEMAGGVRKSERIRKSRATRLKTIAQKASMQGTQPL
;
A
#
# COMPACT_ATOMS: atom_id res chain seq x y z
N MET A 1 -6.21 1.25 -2.41
CA MET A 1 -7.46 0.44 -2.51
C MET A 1 -7.61 -0.35 -1.22
N PRO A 2 -8.80 -0.38 -0.62
CA PRO A 2 -9.03 -1.04 0.67
C PRO A 2 -8.90 -2.57 0.56
N LEU A 3 -8.34 -3.20 1.58
CA LEU A 3 -8.26 -4.66 1.73
C LEU A 3 -9.68 -5.23 1.81
N ARG A 4 -9.91 -6.32 1.06
CA ARG A 4 -11.21 -7.00 1.07
C ARG A 4 -11.40 -7.75 2.38
N LYS A 5 -12.50 -7.45 3.09
CA LYS A 5 -12.92 -8.19 4.29
C LYS A 5 -13.26 -9.64 3.94
N ARG A 6 -12.95 -10.57 4.84
CA ARG A 6 -13.22 -11.99 4.69
C ARG A 6 -14.66 -12.31 5.09
N THR A 7 -15.36 -13.04 4.23
CA THR A 7 -16.67 -13.63 4.51
C THR A 7 -16.56 -15.16 4.58
N SER A 8 -17.48 -15.81 5.30
CA SER A 8 -17.48 -17.27 5.46
C SER A 8 -18.85 -17.85 5.15
N ARG A 9 -18.98 -18.55 4.03
CA ARG A 9 -20.18 -19.32 3.68
C ARG A 9 -20.43 -20.48 4.64
N VAL A 10 -19.36 -20.98 5.26
CA VAL A 10 -19.46 -22.08 6.24
C VAL A 10 -20.19 -21.61 7.49
N LEU A 11 -19.95 -20.37 7.93
CA LEU A 11 -20.63 -19.77 9.08
C LEU A 11 -22.14 -19.62 8.80
N GLU A 12 -22.49 -19.05 7.66
CA GLU A 12 -23.88 -18.89 7.21
C GLU A 12 -24.62 -20.24 7.15
N ASN A 13 -24.00 -21.25 6.54
CA ASN A 13 -24.56 -22.60 6.49
C ASN A 13 -24.70 -23.24 7.87
N ALA A 14 -23.75 -23.00 8.80
CA ALA A 14 -23.81 -23.54 10.15
C ALA A 14 -24.94 -22.91 10.96
N GLU A 15 -25.19 -21.60 10.82
CA GLU A 15 -26.31 -20.89 11.45
C GLU A 15 -27.67 -21.41 10.96
N LEU A 16 -27.82 -21.62 9.65
CA LEU A 16 -29.04 -22.20 9.08
C LEU A 16 -29.31 -23.61 9.61
N ARG A 17 -28.26 -24.45 9.71
CA ARG A 17 -28.37 -25.79 10.28
C ARG A 17 -28.70 -25.74 11.77
N PHE A 18 -28.07 -24.84 12.52
CA PHE A 18 -28.35 -24.63 13.94
C PHE A 18 -29.83 -24.27 14.17
N ALA A 19 -30.39 -23.36 13.37
CA ALA A 19 -31.81 -23.01 13.44
C ALA A 19 -32.73 -24.20 13.17
N GLY A 20 -32.41 -25.02 12.17
CA GLY A 20 -33.14 -26.25 11.87
C GLY A 20 -33.08 -27.28 13.01
N LEU A 21 -31.89 -27.52 13.56
CA LEU A 21 -31.69 -28.46 14.67
C LEU A 21 -32.42 -28.01 15.94
N LYS A 22 -32.36 -26.71 16.25
CA LYS A 22 -33.06 -26.11 17.40
C LYS A 22 -34.59 -26.21 17.26
N ALA A 23 -35.12 -26.17 16.05
CA ALA A 23 -36.55 -26.33 15.79
C ALA A 23 -37.03 -27.79 16.00
N ILE A 24 -36.15 -28.77 15.83
CA ILE A 24 -36.45 -30.18 16.08
C ILE A 24 -36.46 -30.45 17.59
N ASP A 25 -35.38 -30.08 18.27
CA ASP A 25 -35.24 -30.21 19.72
C ASP A 25 -34.31 -29.10 20.25
N ALA A 26 -34.82 -28.28 21.16
CA ALA A 26 -34.08 -27.17 21.75
C ALA A 26 -32.88 -27.62 22.61
N ASN A 27 -32.90 -28.86 23.12
CA ASN A 27 -31.87 -29.43 23.98
C ASN A 27 -31.17 -30.64 23.33
N LEU A 28 -31.17 -30.72 22.00
CA LEU A 28 -30.59 -31.83 21.25
C LEU A 28 -29.15 -32.15 21.71
N ASP A 29 -28.99 -33.37 22.22
CA ASP A 29 -27.72 -33.97 22.60
C ASP A 29 -27.60 -35.36 21.98
N LEU A 30 -26.67 -35.51 21.04
CA LEU A 30 -26.41 -36.77 20.35
C LEU A 30 -25.27 -37.57 21.02
N GLY A 31 -24.77 -37.10 22.18
CA GLY A 31 -23.63 -37.69 22.87
C GLY A 31 -22.29 -37.35 22.21
N ASN A 32 -21.19 -37.75 22.87
CA ASN A 32 -19.81 -37.61 22.38
C ASN A 32 -19.51 -36.21 21.78
N THR A 33 -19.88 -35.14 22.48
CA THR A 33 -19.67 -33.72 22.12
C THR A 33 -20.53 -33.16 20.98
N CYS A 34 -21.38 -33.98 20.35
CA CYS A 34 -22.27 -33.54 19.28
C CYS A 34 -23.60 -33.04 19.88
N ASN A 35 -23.57 -31.85 20.45
CA ASN A 35 -24.75 -31.19 21.00
C ASN A 35 -24.88 -29.74 20.51
N LEU A 36 -26.07 -29.16 20.68
CA LEU A 36 -26.34 -27.80 20.25
C LEU A 36 -25.44 -26.76 20.92
N LYS A 37 -25.04 -26.98 22.17
CA LYS A 37 -24.18 -26.05 22.94
C LYS A 37 -22.79 -25.94 22.33
N VAL A 38 -22.16 -27.08 22.03
CA VAL A 38 -20.84 -27.15 21.38
C VAL A 38 -20.90 -26.53 19.99
N LEU A 39 -21.98 -26.79 19.23
CA LEU A 39 -22.18 -26.15 17.93
C LEU A 39 -22.27 -24.62 18.04
N THR A 40 -23.05 -24.10 19.00
CA THR A 40 -23.12 -22.65 19.26
C THR A 40 -21.76 -22.08 19.61
N GLU A 41 -21.00 -22.76 20.47
CA GLU A 41 -19.67 -22.30 20.88
C GLU A 41 -18.72 -22.20 19.67
N VAL A 42 -18.70 -23.21 18.80
CA VAL A 42 -17.86 -23.21 17.59
C VAL A 42 -18.29 -22.12 16.60
N ILE A 43 -19.60 -21.87 16.44
CA ILE A 43 -20.13 -20.78 15.62
C ILE A 43 -19.64 -19.43 16.14
N GLU A 44 -19.78 -19.18 17.45
CA GLU A 44 -19.37 -17.92 18.08
C GLU A 44 -17.84 -17.73 18.03
N GLN A 45 -17.07 -18.79 18.26
CA GLN A 45 -15.61 -18.76 18.11
C GLN A 45 -15.20 -18.37 16.70
N LEU A 46 -15.80 -18.98 15.67
CA LEU A 46 -15.50 -18.65 14.27
C LEU A 46 -15.91 -17.21 13.94
N ARG A 47 -17.08 -16.76 14.40
CA ARG A 47 -17.57 -15.39 14.21
C ARG A 47 -16.62 -14.36 14.82
N SER A 48 -16.25 -14.55 16.08
CA SER A 48 -15.33 -13.67 16.80
C SER A 48 -13.96 -13.58 16.11
N LYS A 49 -13.40 -14.71 15.66
CA LYS A 49 -12.13 -14.72 14.93
C LYS A 49 -12.23 -14.03 13.56
N LEU A 50 -13.35 -14.19 12.86
CA LEU A 50 -13.59 -13.53 11.58
C LEU A 50 -13.71 -12.01 11.74
N GLU A 51 -14.44 -11.56 12.76
CA GLU A 51 -14.56 -10.14 13.10
C GLU A 51 -13.20 -9.54 13.49
N ALA A 52 -12.46 -10.18 14.40
CA ALA A 52 -11.13 -9.72 14.81
C ALA A 52 -10.17 -9.59 13.61
N HIS A 53 -10.17 -10.56 12.70
CA HIS A 53 -9.38 -10.50 11.46
C HIS A 53 -9.79 -9.33 10.56
N ASN A 54 -11.10 -9.14 10.36
CA ASN A 54 -11.60 -8.05 9.51
C ASN A 54 -11.35 -6.67 10.12
N THR A 55 -11.41 -6.54 11.44
CA THR A 55 -11.03 -5.32 12.16
C THR A 55 -9.54 -5.05 11.98
N ALA A 56 -8.67 -6.05 12.14
CA ALA A 56 -7.24 -5.90 11.91
C ALA A 56 -6.93 -5.46 10.47
N LEU A 57 -7.63 -6.00 9.47
CA LEU A 57 -7.50 -5.54 8.07
C LEU A 57 -7.87 -4.06 7.93
N SER A 58 -8.96 -3.61 8.56
CA SER A 58 -9.35 -2.20 8.53
C SER A 58 -8.33 -1.28 9.23
N THR A 59 -7.72 -1.73 10.33
CA THR A 59 -6.62 -0.99 10.99
C THR A 59 -5.39 -0.88 10.10
N ILE A 60 -5.02 -1.97 9.40
CA ILE A 60 -3.89 -1.96 8.46
C ILE A 60 -4.16 -0.99 7.30
N ASP A 61 -5.37 -1.00 6.75
CA ASP A 61 -5.76 -0.06 5.69
C ASP A 61 -5.66 1.39 6.16
N SER A 62 -6.15 1.71 7.37
CA SER A 62 -6.04 3.06 7.95
C SER A 62 -4.59 3.47 8.10
N SER A 63 -3.77 2.63 8.73
CA SER A 63 -2.35 2.89 8.94
C SER A 63 -1.62 3.11 7.61
N LYS A 64 -1.97 2.37 6.57
CA LYS A 64 -1.39 2.56 5.23
C LYS A 64 -1.72 3.94 4.66
N VAL A 65 -2.98 4.37 4.75
CA VAL A 65 -3.40 5.70 4.27
C VAL A 65 -2.68 6.80 5.05
N GLU A 66 -2.58 6.69 6.37
CA GLU A 66 -1.85 7.65 7.21
C GLU A 66 -0.37 7.76 6.81
N ILE A 67 0.29 6.64 6.51
CA ILE A 67 1.67 6.65 6.02
C ILE A 67 1.77 7.36 4.66
N GLU A 68 0.89 7.03 3.71
CA GLU A 68 0.88 7.66 2.38
C GLU A 68 0.67 9.19 2.48
N GLU A 69 -0.22 9.64 3.36
CA GLU A 69 -0.46 11.07 3.62
C GLU A 69 0.75 11.76 4.28
N LEU A 70 1.39 11.10 5.24
CA LEU A 70 2.61 11.61 5.88
C LEU A 70 3.79 11.66 4.90
N GLU A 71 3.96 10.66 4.04
CA GLU A 71 4.97 10.64 2.99
C GLU A 71 4.76 11.80 2.00
N GLN A 72 3.51 12.03 1.59
CA GLN A 72 3.17 13.15 0.72
C GLN A 72 3.49 14.50 1.40
N THR A 73 3.13 14.63 2.68
CA THR A 73 3.39 15.84 3.46
C THR A 73 4.90 16.09 3.61
N LEU A 74 5.65 15.06 4.00
CA LEU A 74 7.10 15.13 4.15
C LEU A 74 7.80 15.44 2.83
N GLY A 75 7.35 14.85 1.72
CA GLY A 75 7.85 15.13 0.38
C GLY A 75 7.69 16.62 0.02
N THR A 76 6.49 17.17 0.19
CA THR A 76 6.25 18.60 -0.08
C THR A 76 7.03 19.52 0.85
N PHE A 77 7.19 19.15 2.11
CA PHE A 77 7.97 19.93 3.07
C PHE A 77 9.45 19.92 2.74
N SER A 78 10.00 18.76 2.36
CA SER A 78 11.40 18.61 1.94
C SER A 78 11.69 19.42 0.68
N GLU A 79 10.77 19.43 -0.30
CA GLU A 79 10.90 20.27 -1.49
C GLU A 79 10.88 21.77 -1.14
N LYS A 80 9.99 22.20 -0.23
CA LYS A 80 9.96 23.58 0.27
C LYS A 80 11.27 23.96 0.96
N MET A 81 11.84 23.05 1.76
CA MET A 81 13.13 23.29 2.42
C MET A 81 14.27 23.44 1.43
N LEU A 82 14.36 22.55 0.43
CA LEU A 82 15.36 22.66 -0.63
C LEU A 82 15.22 23.99 -1.40
N MET A 83 13.98 24.38 -1.72
CA MET A 83 13.70 25.65 -2.37
C MET A 83 14.08 26.86 -1.49
N GLY A 84 13.84 26.78 -0.18
CA GLY A 84 14.25 27.79 0.81
C GLY A 84 15.77 27.95 0.88
N ILE A 85 16.52 26.86 0.85
CA ILE A 85 18.00 26.90 0.78
C ILE A 85 18.44 27.56 -0.53
N GLY A 86 17.82 27.19 -1.65
CA GLY A 86 18.08 27.82 -2.94
C GLY A 86 17.70 29.30 -3.00
N PHE A 87 16.71 29.74 -2.20
CA PHE A 87 16.34 31.15 -2.06
C PHE A 87 17.36 31.91 -1.20
N LYS A 88 17.81 31.33 -0.08
CA LYS A 88 18.72 31.98 0.87
C LYS A 88 20.17 32.05 0.40
N TYR A 89 20.71 30.95 -0.12
CA TYR A 89 22.12 30.82 -0.53
C TYR A 89 22.31 30.89 -2.04
N GLY A 90 21.22 30.80 -2.82
CA GLY A 90 21.26 30.74 -4.27
C GLY A 90 21.33 29.31 -4.80
N LYS A 91 20.72 29.07 -5.97
CA LYS A 91 20.63 27.74 -6.60
C LYS A 91 21.92 27.23 -7.25
N ASP A 92 23.00 28.00 -7.19
CA ASP A 92 24.32 27.62 -7.70
C ASP A 92 25.38 27.48 -6.58
N SER A 93 24.91 27.60 -5.33
CA SER A 93 25.75 27.53 -4.13
C SER A 93 26.10 26.10 -3.75
N ARG A 94 27.16 25.96 -2.95
CA ARG A 94 27.58 24.66 -2.40
C ARG A 94 26.58 24.12 -1.39
N GLU A 95 25.92 24.99 -0.65
CA GLU A 95 24.88 24.68 0.33
C GLU A 95 23.66 24.06 -0.34
N TYR A 96 23.27 24.56 -1.51
CA TYR A 96 22.18 23.99 -2.29
C TYR A 96 22.51 22.58 -2.79
N GLU A 97 23.77 22.35 -3.21
CA GLU A 97 24.26 21.02 -3.58
C GLU A 97 24.32 20.06 -2.39
N MET A 98 24.84 20.52 -1.25
CA MET A 98 24.88 19.76 0.00
C MET A 98 23.50 19.37 0.50
N ALA A 99 22.47 20.18 0.22
CA ALA A 99 21.08 19.87 0.53
C ALA A 99 20.43 18.89 -0.46
N GLY A 100 21.19 18.35 -1.43
CA GLY A 100 20.72 17.40 -2.43
C GLY A 100 20.19 18.03 -3.72
N GLY A 101 20.30 19.35 -3.89
CA GLY A 101 19.95 20.04 -5.12
C GLY A 101 21.04 19.92 -6.19
N VAL A 102 20.69 19.98 -7.47
CA VAL A 102 21.69 20.11 -8.55
C VAL A 102 21.91 21.58 -8.85
N ARG A 103 23.17 22.03 -8.83
CA ARG A 103 23.54 23.43 -9.09
C ARG A 103 23.03 23.89 -10.45
N LYS A 104 22.64 25.16 -10.54
CA LYS A 104 22.08 25.74 -11.78
C LYS A 104 23.06 25.66 -12.96
N SER A 105 24.35 25.85 -12.71
CA SER A 105 25.43 25.75 -13.70
C SER A 105 25.64 24.34 -14.23
N GLU A 106 25.48 23.33 -13.36
CA GLU A 106 25.66 21.91 -13.68
C GLU A 106 24.40 21.27 -14.28
N ARG A 107 23.24 21.90 -14.12
CA ARG A 107 21.96 21.40 -14.63
C ARG A 107 21.92 21.40 -16.16
N ILE A 108 21.97 20.21 -16.76
CA ILE A 108 21.80 20.04 -18.21
C ILE A 108 20.34 20.31 -18.59
N ARG A 109 20.11 21.32 -19.45
CA ARG A 109 18.78 21.61 -20.01
C ARG A 109 18.35 20.50 -20.98
N LYS A 110 17.07 20.12 -20.95
CA LYS A 110 16.51 19.07 -21.83
C LYS A 110 16.85 19.28 -23.32
N SER A 111 16.75 20.50 -23.84
CA SER A 111 17.11 20.81 -25.24
C SER A 111 18.59 20.52 -25.56
N ARG A 112 19.49 20.80 -24.62
CA ARG A 112 20.92 20.48 -24.75
C ARG A 112 21.15 18.97 -24.66
N ALA A 113 20.45 18.27 -23.76
CA ALA A 113 20.51 16.82 -23.67
C ALA A 113 20.03 16.13 -24.96
N THR A 114 18.90 16.57 -25.53
CA THR A 114 18.38 16.03 -26.80
C THR A 114 19.37 16.27 -27.94
N ARG A 115 19.94 17.48 -28.05
CA ARG A 115 20.94 17.78 -29.09
C ARG A 115 22.19 16.92 -28.94
N LEU A 116 22.70 16.74 -27.73
CA LEU A 116 23.84 15.87 -27.45
C LEU A 116 23.53 14.41 -27.82
N LYS A 117 22.31 13.93 -27.52
CA LYS A 117 21.86 12.59 -27.90
C LYS A 117 21.79 12.40 -29.42
N THR A 118 21.25 13.39 -30.15
CA THR A 118 21.19 13.35 -31.62
C THR A 118 22.59 13.40 -32.25
N ILE A 119 23.51 14.18 -31.69
CA ILE A 119 24.91 14.23 -32.14
C ILE A 119 25.59 12.87 -31.91
N ALA A 120 25.40 12.26 -30.73
CA ALA A 120 25.93 10.93 -30.42
C ALA A 120 25.36 9.85 -31.36
N GLN A 121 24.06 9.89 -31.68
CA GLN A 121 23.44 8.97 -32.64
C GLN A 121 24.01 9.14 -34.06
N LYS A 122 24.18 10.38 -34.54
CA LYS A 122 24.80 10.63 -35.85
C LYS A 122 26.25 10.14 -35.92
N ALA A 123 27.03 10.35 -34.85
CA ALA A 123 28.41 9.87 -34.77
C ALA A 123 28.48 8.32 -34.80
N SER A 124 27.57 7.63 -34.12
CA SER A 124 27.49 6.16 -34.15
C SER A 124 27.07 5.59 -35.51
N MET A 125 26.32 6.35 -36.32
CA MET A 125 25.90 5.93 -37.67
C MET A 125 26.98 6.18 -38.74
N GLN A 126 27.91 7.11 -38.51
CA GLN A 126 29.00 7.41 -39.44
C GLN A 126 30.22 6.48 -39.29
N GLY A 127 30.34 5.76 -38.16
CA GLY A 127 31.40 4.77 -37.93
C GLY A 127 31.17 3.40 -38.61
N THR A 128 30.05 3.22 -39.31
CA THR A 128 29.68 1.95 -39.96
C THR A 128 29.65 2.14 -41.47
N GLN A 129 30.81 2.36 -42.10
CA GLN A 129 30.97 2.15 -43.54
C GLN A 129 31.81 0.88 -43.75
N PRO A 130 31.24 -0.19 -44.32
CA PRO A 130 32.02 -1.38 -44.67
C PRO A 130 32.88 -1.07 -45.91
N LEU A 131 34.14 -1.53 -45.85
CA LEU A 131 35.08 -1.60 -46.97
C LEU A 131 34.60 -2.59 -48.04
#